data_AF-A0A972XWA1-F1
#
_entry.id   AF-A0A972XWA1-F1
#
_cell.length_a   1.000
_cell.length_b   1.000
_cell.length_c   1.000
_cell.angle_alpha   90.00
_cell.angle_beta   90.00
_cell.angle_gamma   90.00
#
_symmetry.space_group_name_H-M   'P 1'
#
loop_
_entity.id
_entity.type
_entity.pdbx_description
1 polymer ?
#
loop_
_entity_poly.entity_id
_entity_poly.type
_entity_poly.pdbx_seq_one_letter_code
_entity_poly.pdbx_strand_id
1 'polypeptide(L)'
;ITNPGTNSYKRLVPGYEAPVKLAYSAKNRSASIRIPHVSNPKGRRIEARFPDPLMNPYLGFSALMMAGLDGVENKIHPGEAATKDLYHLPPEEDALVPTVCHSLDQALDCLDADRSFLTKGGVFTDSMLDAYIELKMGEVTRLRQATHPIEFDMYYSL
;
A
#
# COMPACT_ATOMS: atom_id res chain seq x y z
N ILE A 1 -1.53 6.46 -3.92
CA ILE A 1 -0.57 7.58 -3.70
C ILE A 1 0.87 7.11 -3.47
N THR A 2 1.16 6.26 -2.47
CA THR A 2 2.52 5.78 -2.15
C THR A 2 3.09 4.73 -3.10
N ASN A 3 2.23 4.16 -3.95
CA ASN A 3 2.55 3.14 -4.95
C ASN A 3 1.85 3.50 -6.27
N PRO A 4 2.25 4.60 -6.94
CA PRO A 4 1.40 5.27 -7.92
C PRO A 4 1.57 4.77 -9.35
N GLY A 5 2.33 3.68 -9.57
CA GLY A 5 2.59 3.13 -10.89
C GLY A 5 2.16 1.67 -10.97
N THR A 6 1.79 1.21 -12.17
CA THR A 6 1.47 -0.21 -12.39
C THR A 6 2.64 -1.13 -12.03
N ASN A 7 3.88 -0.63 -12.19
CA ASN A 7 5.09 -1.35 -11.79
C ASN A 7 5.25 -1.53 -10.27
N SER A 8 4.65 -0.65 -9.45
CA SER A 8 4.64 -0.79 -7.99
C SER A 8 4.05 -2.12 -7.54
N TYR A 9 3.03 -2.60 -8.27
CA TYR A 9 2.31 -3.82 -7.96
C TYR A 9 2.99 -5.08 -8.50
N LYS A 10 3.99 -4.92 -9.37
CA LYS A 10 4.93 -6.02 -9.70
C LYS A 10 5.92 -6.28 -8.57
N ARG A 11 6.16 -5.29 -7.70
CA ARG A 11 6.93 -5.47 -6.46
C ARG A 11 6.08 -6.07 -5.36
N LEU A 12 4.84 -5.62 -5.18
CA LEU A 12 3.93 -6.05 -4.09
C LEU A 12 3.28 -7.42 -4.37
N VAL A 13 4.10 -8.44 -4.61
CA VAL A 13 3.67 -9.81 -4.86
C VAL A 13 4.17 -10.71 -3.72
N PRO A 14 3.35 -11.67 -3.24
CA PRO A 14 3.80 -12.65 -2.24
C PRO A 14 5.08 -13.38 -2.69
N GLY A 15 5.97 -13.69 -1.74
CA GLY A 15 7.16 -14.53 -1.98
C GLY A 15 8.48 -13.81 -2.27
N TYR A 16 8.49 -12.48 -2.44
CA TYR A 16 9.70 -11.70 -2.80
C TYR A 16 10.12 -10.65 -1.76
N GLU A 17 9.99 -10.97 -0.47
CA GLU A 17 10.24 -10.05 0.67
C GLU A 17 9.38 -8.76 0.68
N ALA A 18 8.45 -8.62 -0.26
CA ALA A 18 7.59 -7.45 -0.37
C ALA A 18 6.50 -7.49 0.69
N PRO A 19 6.29 -6.37 1.42
CA PRO A 19 5.31 -6.32 2.49
C PRO A 19 3.91 -6.19 1.91
N VAL A 20 3.21 -7.32 1.79
CA VAL A 20 1.82 -7.36 1.29
C VAL A 20 0.80 -7.44 2.41
N LYS A 21 1.20 -7.87 3.61
CA LYS A 21 0.32 -8.04 4.77
C LYS A 21 0.27 -6.77 5.61
N LEU A 22 -0.92 -6.20 5.76
CA LEU A 22 -1.21 -5.03 6.60
C LEU A 22 -1.21 -5.41 8.08
N ALA A 23 -0.01 -5.64 8.60
CA ALA A 23 0.26 -5.91 10.00
C ALA A 23 1.46 -5.07 10.47
N TYR A 24 1.66 -5.01 11.79
CA TYR A 24 2.84 -4.42 12.38
C TYR A 24 3.65 -5.43 13.19
N SER A 25 4.98 -5.34 13.13
CA SER A 25 5.88 -6.20 13.92
C SER A 25 7.23 -5.52 14.19
N ALA A 26 7.86 -5.87 15.31
CA ALA A 26 9.20 -5.38 15.65
C ALA A 26 10.32 -6.15 14.94
N LYS A 27 10.10 -7.45 14.68
CA LYS A 27 11.09 -8.35 14.08
C LYS A 27 10.69 -8.84 12.69
N ASN A 28 9.39 -8.97 12.42
CA ASN A 28 8.95 -9.59 11.19
C ASN A 28 9.12 -8.67 9.97
N ARG A 29 9.82 -9.17 8.95
CA ARG A 29 10.06 -8.44 7.70
C ARG A 29 8.93 -8.58 6.67
N SER A 30 7.93 -9.43 6.89
CA SER A 30 6.75 -9.51 6.02
C SER A 30 5.66 -8.48 6.35
N ALA A 31 5.72 -7.89 7.54
CA ALA A 31 4.80 -6.85 7.97
C ALA A 31 5.04 -5.53 7.21
N SER A 32 3.94 -4.91 6.76
CA SER A 32 3.94 -3.58 6.12
C SER A 32 4.41 -2.47 7.03
N ILE A 33 4.20 -2.58 8.33
CA ILE A 33 4.71 -1.65 9.33
C ILE A 33 5.76 -2.36 10.19
N ARG A 34 7.00 -1.84 10.19
CA ARG A 34 8.05 -2.30 11.11
C ARG A 34 8.22 -1.33 12.26
N ILE A 35 8.48 -1.86 13.46
CA ILE A 35 8.90 -1.09 14.64
C ILE A 35 10.39 -1.35 14.89
N PRO A 36 11.31 -0.47 14.44
CA PRO A 36 12.74 -0.68 14.62
C PRO A 36 13.13 -0.76 16.09
N HIS A 37 13.94 -1.77 16.45
CA HIS A 37 14.51 -1.86 17.78
C HIS A 37 15.51 -0.72 18.02
N VAL A 38 15.27 0.09 19.06
CA VAL A 38 16.12 1.20 19.47
C VAL A 38 16.22 1.24 20.99
N SER A 39 17.44 1.43 21.51
CA SER A 39 17.68 1.59 22.95
C SER A 39 17.34 3.00 23.45
N ASN A 40 17.57 4.02 22.63
CA ASN A 40 17.26 5.40 22.95
C ASN A 40 15.77 5.69 22.67
N PRO A 41 14.98 6.11 23.68
CA PRO A 41 13.57 6.45 23.49
C PRO A 41 13.32 7.54 22.43
N LYS A 42 14.26 8.49 22.26
CA LYS A 42 14.15 9.54 21.23
C LYS A 42 14.25 9.01 19.79
N GLY A 43 14.75 7.79 19.59
CA GLY A 43 14.84 7.13 18.29
C GLY A 43 13.61 6.31 17.92
N ARG A 44 12.60 6.23 18.80
CA ARG A 44 11.40 5.40 18.61
C ARG A 44 10.58 5.94 17.44
N ARG A 45 10.25 5.05 16.51
CA ARG A 45 9.51 5.37 15.28
C ARG A 45 8.82 4.12 14.73
N ILE A 46 7.95 4.35 13.75
CA ILE A 46 7.42 3.30 12.87
C ILE A 46 8.05 3.45 11.49
N GLU A 47 8.08 2.37 10.73
CA GLU A 47 8.55 2.35 9.34
C GLU A 47 7.48 1.71 8.46
N ALA A 48 6.88 2.51 7.58
CA ALA A 48 6.03 2.01 6.50
C ALA A 48 6.91 1.51 5.35
N ARG A 49 6.77 0.23 4.99
CA ARG A 49 7.66 -0.46 4.04
C ARG A 49 7.05 -0.71 2.66
N PHE A 50 5.74 -0.53 2.54
CA PHE A 50 5.02 -0.66 1.27
C PHE A 50 5.33 0.47 0.27
N PRO A 51 5.60 1.74 0.65
CA PRO A 51 5.89 2.80 -0.33
C PRO A 51 7.10 2.47 -1.21
N ASP A 52 7.10 2.98 -2.44
CA ASP A 52 8.20 2.82 -3.39
C ASP A 52 8.64 4.16 -4.02
N PRO A 53 9.82 4.21 -4.68
CA PRO A 53 10.37 5.46 -5.21
C PRO A 53 9.58 6.11 -6.35
N LEU A 54 8.56 5.46 -6.92
CA LEU A 54 7.69 6.11 -7.91
C LEU A 54 6.75 7.12 -7.25
N MET A 55 6.58 7.08 -5.93
CA MET A 55 5.76 8.04 -5.22
C MET A 55 6.29 9.47 -5.37
N ASN A 56 5.37 10.42 -5.57
CA ASN A 56 5.69 11.82 -5.32
C ASN A 56 5.91 11.98 -3.80
N PRO A 57 7.10 12.39 -3.33
CA PRO A 57 7.41 12.42 -1.90
C PRO A 57 6.50 13.37 -1.11
N TYR A 58 6.08 14.48 -1.71
CA TYR A 58 5.14 15.42 -1.07
C TYR A 58 3.80 14.75 -0.82
N LEU A 59 3.21 14.14 -1.86
CA LEU A 59 1.90 13.50 -1.74
C LEU A 59 1.97 12.26 -0.87
N GLY A 60 3.03 11.46 -0.98
CA GLY A 60 3.23 10.25 -0.20
C GLY A 60 3.33 10.52 1.29
N PHE A 61 4.17 11.48 1.71
CA PHE A 61 4.31 11.81 3.12
C PHE A 61 3.07 12.51 3.69
N SER A 62 2.42 13.39 2.91
CA SER A 62 1.16 14.00 3.32
C SER A 62 0.07 12.95 3.52
N ALA A 63 -0.11 12.01 2.59
CA ALA A 63 -1.10 10.95 2.72
C ALA A 63 -0.85 10.04 3.94
N LEU A 64 0.42 9.67 4.20
CA LEU A 64 0.79 8.88 5.37
C LEU A 64 0.52 9.64 6.68
N MET A 65 0.81 10.96 6.72
CA MET A 65 0.53 11.79 7.89
C MET A 65 -0.98 11.90 8.14
N MET A 66 -1.77 12.19 7.10
CA MET A 66 -3.22 12.32 7.22
C MET A 66 -3.86 11.01 7.72
N ALA A 67 -3.45 9.86 7.18
CA ALA A 67 -3.93 8.55 7.66
C ALA A 67 -3.57 8.30 9.13
N GLY A 68 -2.35 8.67 9.55
CA GLY A 68 -1.92 8.55 10.94
C GLY A 68 -2.70 9.45 11.89
N LEU A 69 -2.97 10.69 11.49
CA LEU A 69 -3.76 11.64 12.27
C LEU A 69 -5.21 11.19 12.42
N ASP A 70 -5.81 10.68 11.34
CA ASP A 70 -7.17 10.13 11.39
C ASP A 70 -7.28 8.95 12.37
N GLY A 71 -6.29 8.04 12.35
CA GLY A 71 -6.22 6.94 13.31
C GLY A 71 -6.13 7.40 14.77
N VAL A 72 -5.40 8.49 15.03
CA VAL A 72 -5.30 9.09 16.37
C VAL A 72 -6.63 9.72 16.80
N GLU A 73 -7.25 10.51 15.93
CA GLU A 73 -8.52 11.20 16.20
C GLU A 73 -9.65 10.21 16.48
N ASN A 74 -9.75 9.16 15.66
CA ASN A 74 -10.78 8.13 15.75
C ASN A 74 -10.42 6.99 16.71
N LYS A 75 -9.25 7.04 17.36
CA LYS A 75 -8.75 6.00 18.29
C LYS A 75 -8.75 4.60 17.67
N ILE A 76 -8.34 4.49 16.42
CA ILE A 76 -8.32 3.22 15.68
C ILE A 76 -7.26 2.31 16.29
N HIS A 77 -7.69 1.17 16.84
CA HIS A 77 -6.77 0.15 17.35
C HIS A 77 -6.16 -0.63 16.17
N PRO A 78 -4.83 -0.73 16.03
CA PRO A 78 -4.18 -1.36 14.87
C PRO A 78 -4.25 -2.91 14.88
N GLY A 79 -5.05 -3.49 15.78
CA GLY A 79 -5.04 -4.92 16.09
C GLY A 79 -3.84 -5.34 16.95
N GLU A 80 -3.68 -6.65 17.12
CA GLU A 80 -2.55 -7.23 17.83
C GLU A 80 -1.29 -7.30 16.96
N ALA A 81 -0.12 -7.23 17.59
CA ALA A 81 1.15 -7.31 16.88
C ALA A 81 1.32 -8.68 16.22
N ALA A 82 1.81 -8.71 14.97
CA ALA A 82 2.16 -9.95 14.30
C ALA A 82 3.40 -10.57 14.97
N THR A 83 3.16 -11.61 15.78
CA THR A 83 4.19 -12.40 16.47
C THR A 83 4.63 -13.63 15.67
N LYS A 84 3.76 -14.17 14.82
CA LYS A 84 4.04 -15.30 13.92
C LYS A 84 4.74 -14.84 12.63
N ASP A 85 5.38 -15.78 11.95
CA ASP A 85 5.89 -15.56 10.60
C ASP A 85 4.73 -15.51 9.59
N LEU A 86 4.45 -14.33 9.03
CA LEU A 86 3.35 -14.14 8.07
C LEU A 86 3.57 -14.87 6.74
N TYR A 87 4.76 -15.41 6.45
CA TYR A 87 4.98 -16.23 5.24
C TYR A 87 4.46 -17.66 5.37
N HIS A 88 4.30 -18.14 6.60
CA HIS A 88 3.99 -19.54 6.89
C HIS A 88 2.73 -19.70 7.73
N LEU A 89 1.83 -18.71 7.66
CA LEU A 89 0.50 -18.85 8.23
C LEU A 89 -0.27 -19.96 7.49
N PRO A 90 -1.04 -20.78 8.21
CA PRO A 90 -2.03 -21.64 7.58
C PRO A 90 -2.97 -20.80 6.69
N PRO A 91 -3.45 -21.32 5.54
CA PRO A 91 -4.30 -20.55 4.62
C PRO A 91 -5.53 -19.90 5.28
N GLU A 92 -6.12 -20.57 6.27
CA GLU A 92 -7.24 -20.05 7.05
C GLU A 92 -6.88 -18.81 7.88
N GLU A 93 -5.70 -18.80 8.53
CA GLU A 93 -5.21 -17.64 9.27
C GLU A 93 -4.75 -16.53 8.31
N ASP A 94 -4.13 -16.91 7.18
CA ASP A 94 -3.60 -15.98 6.19
C ASP A 94 -4.68 -15.13 5.50
N ALA A 95 -5.85 -15.74 5.27
CA ALA A 95 -7.02 -15.10 4.68
C ALA A 95 -7.65 -14.01 5.59
N LEU A 96 -7.41 -14.09 6.90
CA LEU A 96 -7.92 -13.11 7.86
C LEU A 96 -7.02 -11.87 7.96
N VAL A 97 -5.80 -11.91 7.41
CA VAL A 97 -4.86 -10.80 7.47
C VAL A 97 -5.13 -9.85 6.30
N PRO A 98 -5.52 -8.59 6.55
CA PRO A 98 -5.75 -7.63 5.48
C PRO A 98 -4.48 -7.43 4.64
N THR A 99 -4.65 -7.19 3.35
CA THR A 99 -3.54 -7.01 2.41
C THR A 99 -3.57 -5.65 1.76
N VAL A 100 -2.42 -5.20 1.27
CA VAL A 100 -2.34 -4.05 0.34
C VAL A 100 -3.12 -4.36 -0.93
N CYS A 101 -3.47 -3.32 -1.69
CA CYS A 101 -4.06 -3.50 -3.01
C CYS A 101 -3.12 -4.30 -3.92
N HIS A 102 -3.67 -5.18 -4.76
CA HIS A 102 -2.93 -6.03 -5.69
C HIS A 102 -2.65 -5.34 -7.04
N SER A 103 -3.29 -4.20 -7.32
CA SER A 103 -3.12 -3.46 -8.56
C SER A 103 -3.39 -1.97 -8.41
N LEU A 104 -2.94 -1.17 -9.39
CA LEU A 104 -3.07 0.28 -9.36
C LEU A 104 -4.53 0.73 -9.44
N ASP A 105 -5.33 0.12 -10.32
CA ASP A 105 -6.77 0.36 -10.43
C ASP A 105 -7.50 0.13 -9.10
N GLN A 106 -7.26 -1.00 -8.42
CA GLN A 106 -7.87 -1.25 -7.11
C GLN A 106 -7.48 -0.16 -6.09
N ALA A 107 -6.23 0.30 -6.10
CA ALA A 107 -5.81 1.36 -5.20
C ALA A 107 -6.41 2.73 -5.54
N LEU A 108 -6.72 2.99 -6.81
CA LEU A 108 -7.43 4.19 -7.24
C LEU A 108 -8.90 4.11 -6.82
N ASP A 109 -9.55 2.95 -6.93
CA ASP A 109 -10.93 2.74 -6.48
C ASP A 109 -11.04 2.89 -4.95
N CYS A 110 -10.07 2.35 -4.19
CA CYS A 110 -10.02 2.55 -2.74
C CYS A 110 -9.76 4.02 -2.37
N LEU A 111 -8.92 4.73 -3.14
CA LEU A 111 -8.69 6.16 -2.92
C LEU A 111 -9.98 6.96 -3.15
N ASP A 112 -10.73 6.64 -4.21
CA ASP A 112 -12.00 7.29 -4.50
C ASP A 112 -13.02 7.07 -3.36
N ALA A 113 -13.19 5.80 -2.97
CA ALA A 113 -14.17 5.39 -1.98
C ALA A 113 -13.88 5.89 -0.56
N ASP A 114 -12.61 6.08 -0.18
CA ASP A 114 -12.19 6.46 1.17
C ASP A 114 -11.17 7.63 1.18
N ARG A 115 -11.52 8.73 0.53
CA ARG A 115 -10.70 9.96 0.50
C ARG A 115 -10.93 10.92 1.68
N SER A 116 -11.91 10.67 2.53
CA SER A 116 -12.39 11.64 3.53
C SER A 116 -11.30 12.06 4.53
N PHE A 117 -10.44 11.12 4.94
CA PHE A 117 -9.32 11.39 5.83
C PHE A 117 -8.27 12.32 5.19
N LEU A 118 -8.14 12.34 3.86
CA LEU A 118 -7.20 13.18 3.13
C LEU A 118 -7.72 14.62 2.99
N THR A 119 -9.03 14.82 2.87
CA THR A 119 -9.62 16.15 2.65
C THR A 119 -9.80 16.96 3.93
N LYS A 120 -9.63 16.33 5.10
CA LYS A 120 -9.62 17.01 6.40
C LYS A 120 -8.65 18.19 6.41
N GLY A 121 -9.12 19.35 6.89
CA GLY A 121 -8.34 20.58 6.95
C GLY A 121 -7.94 21.18 5.60
N GLY A 122 -8.49 20.68 4.48
CA GLY A 122 -8.18 21.17 3.14
C GLY A 122 -6.76 20.82 2.66
N VAL A 123 -6.13 19.78 3.24
CA VAL A 123 -4.78 19.33 2.86
C VAL A 123 -4.78 18.78 1.43
N PHE A 124 -5.78 17.97 1.11
CA PHE A 124 -6.14 17.56 -0.24
C PHE A 124 -7.52 18.12 -0.58
N THR A 125 -7.75 18.43 -1.87
CA THR A 125 -9.08 18.80 -2.37
C THR A 125 -9.62 17.67 -3.24
N ASP A 126 -10.95 17.52 -3.30
CA ASP A 126 -11.58 16.52 -4.17
C ASP A 126 -11.15 16.70 -5.62
N SER A 127 -11.13 17.94 -6.12
CA SER A 127 -10.66 18.25 -7.48
C SER A 127 -9.24 17.78 -7.78
N MET A 128 -8.33 17.85 -6.80
CA MET A 128 -6.96 17.38 -6.94
C MET A 128 -6.91 15.86 -6.96
N LEU A 129 -7.68 15.19 -6.09
CA LEU A 129 -7.76 13.74 -6.02
C LEU A 129 -8.42 13.15 -7.26
N ASP A 130 -9.49 13.75 -7.77
CA ASP A 130 -10.15 13.36 -9.02
C ASP A 130 -9.20 13.46 -10.20
N ALA A 131 -8.50 14.60 -10.35
CA ALA A 131 -7.50 14.78 -11.40
C ALA A 131 -6.34 13.78 -11.28
N TYR A 132 -5.92 13.45 -10.06
CA TYR A 132 -4.90 12.45 -9.81
C TYR A 132 -5.37 11.05 -10.22
N ILE A 133 -6.60 10.67 -9.86
CA ILE A 133 -7.20 9.39 -10.23
C ILE A 133 -7.32 9.27 -11.75
N GLU A 134 -7.84 10.30 -12.42
CA GLU A 134 -7.98 10.33 -13.88
C GLU A 134 -6.62 10.13 -14.58
N LEU A 135 -5.61 10.91 -14.17
CA LEU A 135 -4.26 10.82 -14.71
C LEU A 135 -3.69 9.39 -14.58
N LYS A 136 -3.86 8.77 -13.40
CA LYS A 136 -3.34 7.43 -13.13
C LYS A 136 -4.15 6.32 -13.78
N MET A 137 -5.45 6.50 -13.96
CA MET A 137 -6.29 5.57 -14.72
C MET A 137 -5.90 5.56 -16.20
N GLY A 138 -5.39 6.67 -16.73
CA GLY A 138 -4.76 6.72 -18.05
C GLY A 138 -3.56 5.77 -18.19
N GLU A 139 -2.69 5.70 -17.18
CA GLU A 139 -1.56 4.75 -17.15
C GLU A 139 -2.04 3.29 -17.09
N VAL A 140 -3.06 3.01 -16.28
CA VAL A 140 -3.70 1.68 -16.19
C VAL A 140 -4.27 1.27 -17.54
N THR A 141 -5.04 2.16 -18.17
CA THR A 141 -5.71 1.89 -19.45
C THR A 141 -4.69 1.61 -20.55
N ARG A 142 -3.62 2.39 -20.61
CA ARG A 142 -2.53 2.17 -21.56
C ARG A 142 -1.88 0.80 -21.39
N LEU A 143 -1.65 0.35 -20.15
CA LEU A 143 -1.10 -0.98 -19.90
C LEU A 143 -2.07 -2.08 -20.34
N ARG A 144 -3.37 -1.94 -20.04
CA ARG A 144 -4.41 -2.91 -20.41
C ARG A 144 -4.60 -3.08 -21.93
N GLN A 145 -4.33 -2.03 -22.70
CA GLN A 145 -4.44 -2.05 -24.17
C GLN A 145 -3.21 -2.63 -24.87
N ALA A 146 -2.10 -2.83 -24.16
CA ALA A 146 -0.86 -3.30 -24.75
C ALA A 146 -0.68 -4.82 -24.53
N THR A 147 -0.38 -5.55 -25.60
CA THR A 147 -0.01 -6.97 -25.51
C THR A 147 1.31 -7.12 -24.75
N HIS A 148 1.33 -7.95 -23.71
CA HIS A 148 2.55 -8.26 -22.98
C HIS A 148 3.30 -9.45 -23.61
N PRO A 149 4.64 -9.47 -23.68
CA PRO A 149 5.39 -10.62 -24.23
C PRO A 149 5.06 -11.98 -23.59
N ILE A 150 4.72 -11.98 -22.29
CA ILE A 150 4.28 -13.19 -21.57
C ILE A 150 2.96 -13.75 -22.14
N GLU A 151 2.09 -12.93 -22.74
CA GLU A 151 0.87 -13.43 -23.38
C GLU A 151 1.19 -14.30 -24.60
N PHE A 152 2.27 -14.02 -25.33
CA PHE A 152 2.72 -14.91 -26.39
C PHE A 152 3.23 -16.25 -25.81
N ASP A 153 4.02 -16.21 -24.74
CA ASP A 153 4.46 -17.44 -24.06
C ASP A 153 3.28 -18.31 -23.58
N MET A 154 2.26 -17.68 -22.99
CA MET A 154 1.09 -18.40 -22.47
C MET A 154 0.11 -18.87 -23.55
N TYR A 155 -0.07 -18.09 -24.62
CA TYR A 155 -1.24 -18.22 -25.50
C TYR A 155 -0.93 -18.36 -26.99
N TYR A 156 0.34 -18.30 -27.43
CA TYR A 156 0.67 -18.30 -28.87
C TYR A 156 0.25 -19.57 -29.61
N SER A 157 0.22 -20.73 -28.92
CA SER A 157 -0.11 -22.04 -29.50
C SER A 157 -1.43 -22.62 -28.99
N LEU A 158 -2.32 -21.80 -28.43
CA LEU A 158 -3.67 -22.22 -28.07
C LEU A 158 -4.48 -22.66 -29.31
#